data_AF-A0A0G4LUE2-F1
#
_entry.id   AF-A0A0G4LUE2-F1
#
_cell.length_a   1.000
_cell.length_b   1.000
_cell.length_c   1.000
_cell.angle_alpha   90.00
_cell.angle_beta   90.00
_cell.angle_gamma   90.00
#
_symmetry.space_group_name_H-M   'P 1'
#
loop_
_entity.id
_entity.type
_entity.pdbx_description
1 polymer ?
#
loop_
_entity_poly.entity_id
_entity_poly.type
_entity_poly.pdbx_seq_one_letter_code
_entity_poly.pdbx_strand_id
1 'polypeptide(L)'
;DCLLDAVSELEQSPDVGIMQFSSGVMQVVNTYFENGIAFFTNLIYTAIRYTVANGDVAPFVGHNAILRWSAIQQVGYFDHDGYEKFWSESHVSEDFDMSLRLQCNGYIIRLAAWAGDGFKEGVSLTVYDELARWEKYAYGCNELLFHPIRTWLWRGPFTPLFRTFLFSNIRFTSKITVVSYIGTYYAIGAAWIMTAANYFAMGWFNGYLDQYYIDSWKVWFSIVIVFNGLGNIALAVMRYRIGERSLLWSLFENFKWTIMLAIFLGGLSLHVSQALLAHMFEVNMTWGATSKEAEFSNFFIEVPKVLKKFKVSMIFSLTFIAAMIILAVADFVPHDWRITDFVAILPMATVAASHFLLPIALNPALMTFSW
;
A
#
# COMPACT_ATOMS: atom_id res chain seq x y z
N ASP A 1 -2.60 27.78 -12.85
CA ASP A 1 -1.72 28.35 -13.88
C ASP A 1 -0.29 28.00 -13.49
N CYS A 2 0.29 26.96 -14.09
CA CYS A 2 1.64 26.46 -13.73
C CYS A 2 2.52 26.15 -14.94
N LEU A 3 1.98 26.25 -16.17
CA LEU A 3 2.65 25.74 -17.36
C LEU A 3 3.90 26.56 -17.72
N LEU A 4 3.82 27.89 -17.63
CA LEU A 4 4.96 28.76 -17.96
C LEU A 4 6.13 28.54 -17.00
N ASP A 5 5.84 28.47 -15.70
CA ASP A 5 6.84 28.23 -14.66
C ASP A 5 7.47 26.84 -14.80
N ALA A 6 6.65 25.82 -15.08
CA ALA A 6 7.13 24.46 -15.29
C ALA A 6 8.03 24.33 -16.51
N VAL A 7 7.64 24.94 -17.63
CA VAL A 7 8.45 24.98 -18.86
C VAL A 7 9.74 25.74 -18.60
N SER A 8 9.69 26.87 -17.89
CA SER A 8 10.87 27.66 -17.55
C SER A 8 11.85 26.87 -16.67
N GLU A 9 11.35 26.11 -15.70
CA GLU A 9 12.17 25.30 -14.81
C GLU A 9 12.76 24.08 -15.54
N LEU A 10 12.02 23.43 -16.43
CA LEU A 10 12.57 22.41 -17.32
C LEU A 10 13.63 23.02 -18.26
N GLU A 11 13.42 24.19 -18.84
CA GLU A 11 14.42 24.82 -19.70
C GLU A 11 15.73 25.13 -18.94
N GLN A 12 15.63 25.64 -17.71
CA GLN A 12 16.79 25.96 -16.86
C GLN A 12 17.48 24.72 -16.27
N SER A 13 16.76 23.61 -16.11
CA SER A 13 17.26 22.37 -15.51
C SER A 13 17.21 21.21 -16.53
N PRO A 14 18.18 21.12 -17.46
CA PRO A 14 18.18 20.12 -18.53
C PRO A 14 18.18 18.67 -18.00
N ASP A 15 18.75 18.45 -16.81
CA ASP A 15 18.84 17.15 -16.16
C ASP A 15 17.50 16.67 -15.57
N VAL A 16 16.46 17.51 -15.54
CA VAL A 16 15.12 17.10 -15.09
C VAL A 16 14.39 16.42 -16.24
N GLY A 17 14.10 15.14 -16.06
CA GLY A 17 13.33 14.32 -17.01
C GLY A 17 11.82 14.35 -16.73
N ILE A 18 11.45 14.39 -15.45
CA ILE A 18 10.05 14.45 -15.00
C ILE A 18 9.92 15.51 -13.90
N MET A 19 8.89 16.34 -14.04
CA MET A 19 8.41 17.24 -13.00
C MET A 19 7.04 16.75 -12.52
N GLN A 20 7.02 16.06 -11.38
CA GLN A 20 5.82 15.61 -10.71
C GLN A 20 5.24 16.75 -9.87
N PHE A 21 3.96 17.10 -10.04
CA PHE A 21 3.31 18.08 -9.19
C PHE A 21 2.73 17.43 -7.94
N SER A 22 2.79 18.16 -6.82
CA SER A 22 1.96 17.87 -5.66
C SER A 22 0.49 17.88 -6.09
N SER A 23 -0.27 16.91 -5.60
CA SER A 23 -1.68 16.76 -5.94
C SER A 23 -2.52 16.84 -4.68
N GLY A 24 -3.62 17.56 -4.75
CA GLY A 24 -4.68 17.51 -3.76
C GLY A 24 -5.59 16.30 -3.97
N VAL A 25 -6.54 16.14 -3.05
CA VAL A 25 -7.57 15.11 -3.16
C VAL A 25 -8.89 15.71 -3.64
N MET A 26 -9.53 15.04 -4.59
CA MET A 26 -10.91 15.30 -5.02
C MET A 26 -11.83 14.25 -4.42
N GLN A 27 -12.89 14.72 -3.77
CA GLN A 27 -13.95 13.89 -3.21
C GLN A 27 -15.25 14.13 -3.97
N VAL A 28 -16.02 13.08 -4.17
CA VAL A 28 -17.24 13.06 -4.99
C VAL A 28 -18.47 12.79 -4.13
N VAL A 29 -18.47 11.75 -3.30
CA VAL A 29 -19.67 11.24 -2.61
C VAL A 29 -19.71 11.69 -1.14
N ASN A 30 -18.54 11.93 -0.54
CA ASN A 30 -18.33 12.32 0.85
C ASN A 30 -18.82 11.28 1.88
N THR A 31 -18.74 9.98 1.56
CA THR A 31 -19.00 8.90 2.53
C THR A 31 -17.90 8.83 3.60
N TYR A 32 -18.15 8.16 4.74
CA TYR A 32 -17.09 8.01 5.75
C TYR A 32 -15.86 7.28 5.18
N PHE A 33 -16.06 6.30 4.30
CA PHE A 33 -14.98 5.55 3.67
C PHE A 33 -14.16 6.47 2.77
N GLU A 34 -14.82 7.18 1.86
CA GLU A 34 -14.14 8.11 0.95
C GLU A 34 -13.41 9.23 1.70
N ASN A 35 -14.03 9.79 2.75
CA ASN A 35 -13.40 10.79 3.62
C ASN A 35 -12.13 10.24 4.31
N GLY A 36 -12.18 8.98 4.74
CA GLY A 36 -11.04 8.34 5.36
C GLY A 36 -9.92 8.01 4.38
N ILE A 37 -10.24 7.56 3.16
CA ILE A 37 -9.24 7.39 2.10
C ILE A 37 -8.69 8.75 1.67
N ALA A 38 -9.51 9.81 1.60
CA ALA A 38 -9.02 11.16 1.35
C ALA A 38 -8.02 11.63 2.41
N PHE A 39 -8.27 11.35 3.68
CA PHE A 39 -7.29 11.59 4.75
C PHE A 39 -6.00 10.79 4.52
N PHE A 40 -6.12 9.50 4.18
CA PHE A 40 -4.97 8.63 3.91
C PHE A 40 -4.14 9.12 2.72
N THR A 41 -4.76 9.46 1.61
CA THR A 41 -4.08 9.99 0.42
C THR A 41 -3.39 11.32 0.73
N ASN A 42 -4.02 12.24 1.48
CA ASN A 42 -3.35 13.47 1.93
C ASN A 42 -2.16 13.19 2.86
N LEU A 43 -2.24 12.15 3.70
CA LEU A 43 -1.10 11.69 4.50
C LEU A 43 0.05 11.23 3.60
N ILE A 44 -0.22 10.42 2.57
CA ILE A 44 0.80 9.99 1.60
C ILE A 44 1.44 11.18 0.89
N TYR A 45 0.65 12.14 0.38
CA TYR A 45 1.20 13.34 -0.25
C TYR A 45 2.03 14.21 0.71
N THR A 46 1.63 14.29 1.98
CA THR A 46 2.43 14.96 3.01
C THR A 46 3.76 14.23 3.25
N ALA A 47 3.73 12.90 3.34
CA ALA A 47 4.93 12.09 3.52
C ALA A 47 5.88 12.22 2.33
N ILE A 48 5.38 12.18 1.09
CA ILE A 48 6.17 12.39 -0.14
C ILE A 48 6.85 13.76 -0.12
N ARG A 49 6.10 14.83 0.16
CA ARG A 49 6.68 16.19 0.26
C ARG A 49 7.78 16.24 1.33
N TYR A 50 7.54 15.61 2.49
CA TYR A 50 8.51 15.55 3.57
C TYR A 50 9.77 14.78 3.17
N THR A 51 9.66 13.58 2.60
CA THR A 51 10.84 12.75 2.24
C THR A 51 11.65 13.39 1.13
N VAL A 52 11.00 13.92 0.09
CA VAL A 52 11.67 14.59 -1.03
C VAL A 52 12.37 15.87 -0.57
N ALA A 53 11.76 16.65 0.34
CA ALA A 53 12.41 17.82 0.94
C ALA A 53 13.66 17.46 1.77
N ASN A 54 13.74 16.21 2.26
CA ASN A 54 14.92 15.67 2.95
C ASN A 54 15.95 15.03 1.99
N GLY A 55 15.78 15.21 0.68
CA GLY A 55 16.76 14.79 -0.33
C GLY A 55 16.53 13.41 -0.93
N ASP A 56 15.36 12.81 -0.69
CA ASP A 56 14.94 11.59 -1.39
C ASP A 56 14.43 11.88 -2.81
N VAL A 57 14.29 10.85 -3.62
CA VAL A 57 13.80 11.00 -5.00
C VAL A 57 12.28 11.12 -5.02
N ALA A 58 11.77 12.02 -5.88
CA ALA A 58 10.34 12.16 -6.08
C ALA A 58 9.76 10.93 -6.81
N PRO A 59 8.62 10.39 -6.35
CA PRO A 59 7.91 9.37 -7.11
C PRO A 59 7.30 10.00 -8.37
N PHE A 60 7.13 9.17 -9.40
CA PHE A 60 6.28 9.50 -10.54
C PHE A 60 5.04 8.61 -10.44
N VAL A 61 3.86 9.24 -10.33
CA VAL A 61 2.58 8.56 -10.04
C VAL A 61 1.65 8.48 -11.27
N GLY A 62 2.20 8.65 -12.46
CA GLY A 62 1.48 8.50 -13.73
C GLY A 62 0.58 9.68 -14.13
N HIS A 63 0.32 10.63 -13.24
CA HIS A 63 -0.52 11.80 -13.51
C HIS A 63 0.03 13.09 -12.87
N ASN A 64 -0.56 14.23 -13.25
CA ASN A 64 -0.20 15.56 -12.74
C ASN A 64 1.31 15.84 -12.85
N ALA A 65 1.89 15.49 -13.99
CA ALA A 65 3.32 15.62 -14.24
C ALA A 65 3.58 16.23 -15.62
N ILE A 66 4.72 16.90 -15.74
CA ILE A 66 5.23 17.41 -17.02
C ILE A 66 6.55 16.70 -17.30
N LEU A 67 6.66 16.14 -18.50
CA LEU A 67 7.77 15.27 -18.89
C LEU A 67 8.57 15.93 -20.00
N ARG A 68 9.90 15.80 -19.94
CA ARG A 68 10.78 16.23 -21.02
C ARG A 68 10.80 15.18 -22.12
N TRP A 69 10.21 15.52 -23.27
CA TRP A 69 10.09 14.59 -24.38
C TRP A 69 11.44 14.00 -24.84
N SER A 70 12.49 14.81 -24.93
CA SER A 70 13.82 14.31 -25.32
C SER A 70 14.41 13.31 -24.31
N ALA A 71 14.12 13.43 -23.02
CA ALA A 71 14.54 12.44 -22.02
C ALA A 71 13.79 11.12 -22.18
N ILE A 72 12.49 11.20 -22.46
CA ILE A 72 11.64 10.02 -22.73
C ILE A 72 12.12 9.26 -23.97
N GLN A 73 12.49 9.98 -25.03
CA GLN A 73 13.04 9.38 -26.24
C GLN A 73 14.38 8.68 -25.98
N GLN A 74 15.25 9.26 -25.15
CA GLN A 74 16.56 8.65 -24.83
C GLN A 74 16.46 7.32 -24.08
N VAL A 75 15.42 7.14 -23.28
CA VAL A 75 15.19 5.90 -22.54
C VAL A 75 14.21 4.95 -23.24
N GLY A 76 13.79 5.28 -24.47
CA GLY A 76 13.00 4.42 -25.33
C GLY A 76 13.69 3.08 -25.57
N TYR A 77 12.90 2.03 -25.78
CA TYR A 77 13.42 0.68 -25.98
C TYR A 77 12.64 -0.06 -27.07
N PHE A 78 13.27 -1.06 -27.67
CA PHE A 78 12.61 -1.96 -28.60
C PHE A 78 12.25 -3.26 -27.88
N ASP A 79 10.99 -3.65 -27.99
CA ASP A 79 10.50 -4.93 -27.48
C ASP A 79 10.43 -5.97 -28.61
N HIS A 80 9.94 -7.17 -28.31
CA HIS A 80 9.77 -8.29 -29.25
C HIS A 80 8.89 -7.96 -30.48
N ASP A 81 8.02 -6.95 -30.38
CA ASP A 81 7.13 -6.52 -31.45
C ASP A 81 7.81 -5.67 -32.54
N GLY A 82 9.11 -5.35 -32.37
CA GLY A 82 9.93 -4.73 -33.42
C GLY A 82 9.71 -3.23 -33.62
N TYR A 83 9.02 -2.55 -32.71
CA TYR A 83 8.84 -1.10 -32.73
C TYR A 83 9.33 -0.43 -31.43
N GLU A 84 9.64 0.85 -31.52
CA GLU A 84 10.13 1.64 -30.38
C GLU A 84 8.98 1.95 -29.42
N LYS A 85 9.16 1.55 -28.16
CA LYS A 85 8.23 1.80 -27.06
C LYS A 85 8.85 2.81 -26.10
N PHE A 86 8.05 3.82 -25.73
CA PHE A 86 8.42 4.78 -24.67
C PHE A 86 7.89 4.32 -23.32
N TRP A 87 6.64 3.86 -23.29
CA TRP A 87 5.95 3.36 -22.09
C TRP A 87 5.98 1.84 -22.06
N SER A 88 5.99 1.27 -20.86
CA SER A 88 5.93 -0.17 -20.71
C SER A 88 4.50 -0.68 -20.82
N GLU A 89 4.19 -1.34 -21.92
CA GLU A 89 2.85 -1.88 -22.18
C GLU A 89 2.60 -3.23 -21.51
N SER A 90 3.67 -3.91 -21.12
CA SER A 90 3.62 -5.23 -20.48
C SER A 90 3.51 -5.15 -18.95
N HIS A 91 3.80 -3.99 -18.37
CA HIS A 91 3.77 -3.77 -16.93
C HIS A 91 2.52 -2.99 -16.53
N VAL A 92 2.00 -3.33 -15.36
CA VAL A 92 0.90 -2.69 -14.64
C VAL A 92 1.32 -1.35 -14.04
N SER A 93 2.62 -1.17 -13.78
CA SER A 93 3.24 0.05 -13.24
C SER A 93 4.17 0.71 -14.26
N GLU A 94 3.60 1.16 -15.37
CA GLU A 94 4.31 1.79 -16.50
C GLU A 94 4.99 3.12 -16.12
N ASP A 95 4.39 3.84 -15.18
CA ASP A 95 4.91 5.08 -14.61
C ASP A 95 6.18 4.81 -13.79
N PHE A 96 6.14 3.79 -12.95
CA PHE A 96 7.29 3.43 -12.12
C PHE A 96 8.45 2.87 -12.96
N ASP A 97 8.16 2.06 -13.99
CA ASP A 97 9.15 1.63 -14.98
C ASP A 97 9.86 2.82 -15.65
N MET A 98 9.09 3.78 -16.17
CA MET A 98 9.63 5.00 -16.80
C MET A 98 10.53 5.78 -15.83
N SER A 99 10.07 5.96 -14.60
CA SER A 99 10.81 6.63 -13.53
C SER A 99 12.16 5.96 -13.26
N LEU A 100 12.19 4.64 -13.14
CA LEU A 100 13.42 3.90 -12.90
C LEU A 100 14.38 4.00 -14.10
N ARG A 101 13.88 3.87 -15.33
CA ARG A 101 14.71 3.99 -16.54
C ARG A 101 15.35 5.37 -16.64
N LEU A 102 14.61 6.44 -16.42
CA LEU A 102 15.15 7.80 -16.42
C LEU A 102 16.23 8.00 -15.36
N GLN A 103 15.95 7.58 -14.12
CA GLN A 103 16.90 7.70 -13.02
C GLN A 103 18.17 6.87 -13.25
N CYS A 104 18.06 5.68 -13.84
CA CYS A 104 19.22 4.86 -14.21
C CYS A 104 20.09 5.54 -15.29
N ASN A 105 19.48 6.38 -16.15
CA ASN A 105 20.16 7.18 -17.16
C ASN A 105 20.61 8.57 -16.63
N GLY A 106 20.53 8.82 -15.32
CA GLY A 106 21.03 10.04 -14.69
C GLY A 106 20.06 11.21 -14.68
N TYR A 107 18.83 11.03 -15.18
CA TYR A 107 17.80 12.07 -15.09
C TYR A 107 17.24 12.20 -13.68
N ILE A 108 16.85 13.42 -13.35
CA ILE A 108 16.22 13.79 -12.08
C ILE A 108 14.70 13.77 -12.25
N ILE A 109 14.02 13.18 -11.27
CA ILE A 109 12.59 13.34 -11.06
C ILE A 109 12.42 14.35 -9.94
N ARG A 110 11.73 15.45 -10.24
CA ARG A 110 11.55 16.57 -9.33
C ARG A 110 10.10 16.68 -8.89
N LEU A 111 9.90 16.94 -7.59
CA LEU A 111 8.59 17.25 -7.03
C LEU A 111 8.38 18.77 -7.01
N ALA A 112 7.41 19.27 -7.77
CA ALA A 112 6.94 20.64 -7.76
C ALA A 112 5.80 20.80 -6.75
N ALA A 113 6.12 21.33 -5.57
CA ALA A 113 5.15 21.66 -4.52
C ALA A 113 4.75 23.14 -4.48
N TRP A 114 5.32 23.97 -5.36
CA TRP A 114 5.10 25.42 -5.41
C TRP A 114 3.77 25.83 -6.06
N ALA A 115 3.18 24.96 -6.89
CA ALA A 115 1.94 25.25 -7.64
C ALA A 115 0.64 25.04 -6.83
N GLY A 116 0.77 24.73 -5.53
CA GLY A 116 -0.36 24.39 -4.66
C GLY A 116 -1.08 23.11 -5.09
N ASP A 117 -2.33 22.96 -4.63
CA ASP A 117 -3.14 21.75 -4.82
C ASP A 117 -4.21 21.92 -5.91
N GLY A 118 -3.84 22.64 -6.99
CA GLY A 118 -4.72 22.86 -8.15
C GLY A 118 -4.97 21.57 -8.93
N PHE A 119 -3.95 20.73 -9.07
CA PHE A 119 -4.10 19.36 -9.52
C PHE A 119 -4.72 18.51 -8.42
N LYS A 120 -5.74 17.72 -8.75
CA LYS A 120 -6.40 16.84 -7.80
C LYS A 120 -6.59 15.44 -8.35
N GLU A 121 -6.53 14.45 -7.48
CA GLU A 121 -6.78 13.05 -7.78
C GLU A 121 -8.04 12.57 -7.05
N GLY A 122 -8.87 11.78 -7.73
CA GLY A 122 -10.01 11.11 -7.11
C GLY A 122 -9.56 9.93 -6.24
N VAL A 123 -10.16 9.78 -5.08
CA VAL A 123 -9.93 8.63 -4.19
C VAL A 123 -10.93 7.50 -4.46
N SER A 124 -10.64 6.31 -3.93
CA SER A 124 -11.57 5.17 -4.05
C SER A 124 -12.89 5.48 -3.36
N LEU A 125 -13.97 5.18 -4.08
CA LEU A 125 -15.33 5.36 -3.56
C LEU A 125 -15.78 4.19 -2.70
N THR A 126 -15.22 3.00 -2.95
CA THR A 126 -15.57 1.76 -2.24
C THR A 126 -14.34 1.00 -1.73
N VAL A 127 -14.54 0.18 -0.70
CA VAL A 127 -13.50 -0.73 -0.17
C VAL A 127 -12.96 -1.68 -1.25
N TYR A 128 -13.80 -2.07 -2.19
CA TYR A 128 -13.42 -2.96 -3.28
C TYR A 128 -12.44 -2.30 -4.26
N ASP A 129 -12.70 -1.04 -4.59
CA ASP A 129 -11.85 -0.27 -5.49
C ASP A 129 -10.48 -0.02 -4.87
N GLU A 130 -10.47 0.30 -3.58
CA GLU A 130 -9.22 0.51 -2.85
C GLU A 130 -8.43 -0.79 -2.74
N LEU A 131 -9.08 -1.92 -2.42
CA LEU A 131 -8.40 -3.22 -2.41
C LEU A 131 -7.81 -3.60 -3.77
N ALA A 132 -8.58 -3.42 -4.84
CA ALA A 132 -8.08 -3.67 -6.20
C ALA A 132 -6.89 -2.78 -6.54
N ARG A 133 -6.87 -1.53 -6.06
CA ARG A 133 -5.74 -0.61 -6.20
C ARG A 133 -4.49 -1.13 -5.48
N TRP A 134 -4.62 -1.60 -4.25
CA TRP A 134 -3.51 -2.21 -3.49
C TRP A 134 -3.00 -3.52 -4.11
N GLU A 135 -3.90 -4.36 -4.62
CA GLU A 135 -3.54 -5.56 -5.38
C GLU A 135 -2.78 -5.18 -6.66
N LYS A 136 -3.25 -4.15 -7.39
CA LYS A 136 -2.58 -3.63 -8.59
C LYS A 136 -1.17 -3.15 -8.29
N TYR A 137 -0.99 -2.35 -7.23
CA TYR A 137 0.33 -1.85 -6.84
C TYR A 137 1.27 -2.96 -6.39
N ALA A 138 0.78 -3.93 -5.60
CA ALA A 138 1.59 -5.07 -5.17
C ALA A 138 2.03 -5.94 -6.36
N TYR A 139 1.12 -6.22 -7.28
CA TYR A 139 1.42 -6.95 -8.52
C TYR A 139 2.48 -6.21 -9.34
N GLY A 140 2.25 -4.91 -9.61
CA GLY A 140 3.14 -4.06 -10.39
C GLY A 140 4.56 -3.93 -9.80
N CYS A 141 4.67 -3.77 -8.48
CA CYS A 141 5.98 -3.77 -7.83
C CYS A 141 6.69 -5.13 -7.95
N ASN A 142 5.95 -6.23 -7.88
CA ASN A 142 6.51 -7.58 -7.91
C ASN A 142 7.02 -7.98 -9.30
N GLU A 143 6.31 -7.62 -10.37
CA GLU A 143 6.76 -7.84 -11.76
C GLU A 143 7.99 -6.99 -12.13
N LEU A 144 8.12 -5.79 -11.56
CA LEU A 144 9.30 -4.97 -11.76
C LEU A 144 10.54 -5.59 -11.10
N LEU A 145 10.38 -6.30 -9.99
CA LEU A 145 11.49 -6.92 -9.25
C LEU A 145 11.87 -8.28 -9.80
N PHE A 146 10.87 -9.14 -10.00
CA PHE A 146 11.09 -10.56 -10.21
C PHE A 146 10.56 -11.03 -11.56
N HIS A 147 11.24 -12.02 -12.14
CA HIS A 147 10.60 -12.86 -13.15
C HIS A 147 9.64 -13.86 -12.47
N PRO A 148 8.68 -14.44 -13.21
CA PRO A 148 7.90 -15.56 -12.69
C PRO A 148 8.78 -16.73 -12.29
N ILE A 149 8.40 -17.44 -11.21
CA ILE A 149 9.23 -18.48 -10.55
C ILE A 149 9.67 -19.56 -11.54
N ARG A 150 8.79 -19.95 -12.46
CA ARG A 150 9.09 -20.96 -13.50
C ARG A 150 10.35 -20.62 -14.31
N THR A 151 10.61 -19.33 -14.54
CA THR A 151 11.73 -18.86 -15.38
C THR A 151 13.04 -18.65 -14.64
N TRP A 152 13.05 -18.79 -13.30
CA TRP A 152 14.23 -18.49 -12.47
C TRP A 152 15.45 -19.34 -12.82
N LEU A 153 15.24 -20.60 -13.22
CA LEU A 153 16.35 -21.52 -13.53
C LEU A 153 17.22 -21.04 -14.70
N TRP A 154 16.65 -20.31 -15.67
CA TRP A 154 17.38 -19.84 -16.86
C TRP A 154 17.48 -18.32 -17.01
N ARG A 155 16.61 -17.53 -16.37
CA ARG A 155 16.70 -16.05 -16.36
C ARG A 155 17.24 -15.47 -15.05
N GLY A 156 17.27 -16.28 -13.99
CA GLY A 156 17.47 -15.80 -12.62
C GLY A 156 16.23 -15.09 -12.05
N PRO A 157 16.20 -14.82 -10.73
CA PRO A 157 15.01 -14.30 -10.06
C PRO A 157 14.70 -12.86 -10.42
N PHE A 158 15.71 -11.99 -10.56
CA PHE A 158 15.50 -10.55 -10.73
C PHE A 158 15.41 -10.12 -12.19
N THR A 159 14.56 -9.14 -12.50
CA THR A 159 14.46 -8.53 -13.83
C THR A 159 15.73 -7.75 -14.21
N PRO A 160 16.00 -7.54 -15.52
CA PRO A 160 17.10 -6.69 -15.97
C PRO A 160 17.00 -5.26 -15.43
N LEU A 161 15.81 -4.66 -15.42
CA LEU A 161 15.58 -3.30 -14.93
C LEU A 161 15.96 -3.18 -13.45
N PHE A 162 15.51 -4.11 -12.61
CA PHE A 162 15.82 -4.09 -11.18
C PHE A 162 17.32 -4.26 -10.91
N ARG A 163 18.01 -5.13 -11.68
CA ARG A 163 19.47 -5.26 -11.60
C ARG A 163 20.16 -3.96 -12.00
N THR A 164 19.78 -3.35 -13.12
CA THR A 164 20.31 -2.05 -13.56
C THR A 164 20.10 -0.99 -12.49
N PHE A 165 18.91 -0.91 -11.89
CA PHE A 165 18.61 -0.03 -10.78
C PHE A 165 19.56 -0.25 -9.58
N LEU A 166 19.76 -1.49 -9.14
CA LEU A 166 20.65 -1.81 -8.02
C LEU A 166 22.09 -1.38 -8.27
N PHE A 167 22.59 -1.53 -9.51
CA PHE A 167 23.97 -1.19 -9.89
C PHE A 167 24.13 0.20 -10.53
N SER A 168 23.05 0.98 -10.65
CA SER A 168 23.08 2.34 -11.21
C SER A 168 23.79 3.34 -10.31
N ASN A 169 24.02 4.56 -10.79
CA ASN A 169 24.55 5.67 -9.99
C ASN A 169 23.49 6.41 -9.16
N ILE A 170 22.27 5.87 -9.05
CA ILE A 170 21.24 6.43 -8.15
C ILE A 170 21.77 6.42 -6.72
N ARG A 171 21.44 7.47 -5.96
CA ARG A 171 21.84 7.62 -4.55
C ARG A 171 21.46 6.38 -3.75
N PHE A 172 22.40 5.87 -2.96
CA PHE A 172 22.20 4.66 -2.15
C PHE A 172 21.02 4.79 -1.18
N THR A 173 20.82 5.97 -0.58
CA THR A 173 19.67 6.25 0.30
C THR A 173 18.34 6.07 -0.42
N SER A 174 18.22 6.58 -1.66
CA SER A 174 17.01 6.43 -2.46
C SER A 174 16.80 5.00 -2.94
N LYS A 175 17.88 4.24 -3.18
CA LYS A 175 17.77 2.80 -3.41
C LYS A 175 17.17 2.09 -2.20
N ILE A 176 17.61 2.43 -0.99
CA ILE A 176 17.03 1.89 0.25
C ILE A 176 15.56 2.27 0.34
N THR A 177 15.18 3.52 0.10
CA THR A 177 13.77 3.94 0.17
C THR A 177 12.90 3.15 -0.81
N VAL A 178 13.31 3.07 -2.08
CA VAL A 178 12.55 2.36 -3.12
C VAL A 178 12.43 0.88 -2.80
N VAL A 179 13.52 0.21 -2.40
CA VAL A 179 13.47 -1.20 -1.98
C VAL A 179 12.63 -1.40 -0.74
N SER A 180 12.69 -0.47 0.23
CA SER A 180 11.87 -0.53 1.45
C SER A 180 10.38 -0.37 1.14
N TYR A 181 10.03 0.58 0.27
CA TYR A 181 8.66 0.79 -0.20
C TYR A 181 8.11 -0.49 -0.84
N ILE A 182 8.85 -1.10 -1.77
CA ILE A 182 8.45 -2.35 -2.41
C ILE A 182 8.39 -3.50 -1.38
N GLY A 183 9.35 -3.53 -0.46
CA GLY A 183 9.38 -4.45 0.68
C GLY A 183 8.13 -4.40 1.55
N THR A 184 7.46 -3.25 1.66
CA THR A 184 6.22 -3.13 2.44
C THR A 184 5.11 -4.03 1.90
N TYR A 185 4.98 -4.21 0.59
CA TYR A 185 3.98 -5.12 0.01
C TYR A 185 4.24 -6.58 0.40
N TYR A 186 5.50 -7.02 0.45
CA TYR A 186 5.84 -8.36 0.94
C TYR A 186 5.59 -8.51 2.43
N ALA A 187 5.91 -7.49 3.22
CA ALA A 187 5.63 -7.49 4.66
C ALA A 187 4.12 -7.59 4.93
N ILE A 188 3.31 -6.83 4.20
CA ILE A 188 1.85 -6.91 4.25
C ILE A 188 1.37 -8.29 3.80
N GLY A 189 1.83 -8.78 2.65
CA GLY A 189 1.43 -10.08 2.10
C GLY A 189 1.77 -11.27 3.02
N ALA A 190 2.92 -11.23 3.69
CA ALA A 190 3.36 -12.26 4.62
C ALA A 190 2.68 -12.18 6.00
N ALA A 191 2.08 -11.04 6.36
CA ALA A 191 1.61 -10.76 7.72
C ALA A 191 0.63 -11.81 8.25
N TRP A 192 -0.31 -12.29 7.44
CA TRP A 192 -1.30 -13.29 7.88
C TRP A 192 -0.68 -14.67 8.13
N ILE A 193 0.28 -15.08 7.27
CA ILE A 193 0.99 -16.37 7.40
C ILE A 193 1.86 -16.34 8.66
N MET A 194 2.63 -15.27 8.82
CA MET A 194 3.51 -15.09 9.97
C MET A 194 2.72 -15.00 11.27
N THR A 195 1.56 -14.33 11.27
CA THR A 195 0.70 -14.24 12.46
C THR A 195 0.06 -15.60 12.80
N ALA A 196 -0.40 -16.35 11.81
CA ALA A 196 -0.94 -17.69 12.01
C ALA A 196 0.13 -18.66 12.54
N ALA A 197 1.35 -18.63 11.97
CA ALA A 197 2.47 -19.40 12.46
C ALA A 197 2.85 -19.00 13.89
N ASN A 198 2.90 -17.69 14.18
CA ASN A 198 3.19 -17.17 15.51
C ASN A 198 2.14 -17.59 16.55
N TYR A 199 0.85 -17.66 16.20
CA TYR A 199 -0.21 -18.12 17.11
C TYR A 199 0.08 -19.54 17.63
N PHE A 200 0.44 -20.47 16.75
CA PHE A 200 0.77 -21.84 17.16
C PHE A 200 2.15 -21.96 17.80
N ALA A 201 3.15 -21.24 17.28
CA ALA A 201 4.51 -21.27 17.80
C ALA A 201 4.56 -20.74 19.25
N MET A 202 4.01 -19.55 19.49
CA MET A 202 3.91 -19.00 20.84
C MET A 202 2.90 -19.76 21.69
N GLY A 203 1.79 -20.23 21.12
CA GLY A 203 0.77 -20.94 21.90
C GLY A 203 1.26 -22.27 22.49
N TRP A 204 2.06 -23.04 21.76
CA TRP A 204 2.51 -24.37 22.20
C TRP A 204 3.96 -24.42 22.69
N PHE A 205 4.80 -23.46 22.30
CA PHE A 205 6.24 -23.47 22.61
C PHE A 205 6.71 -22.22 23.37
N ASN A 206 5.80 -21.46 24.00
CA ASN A 206 6.20 -20.35 24.87
C ASN A 206 7.18 -20.82 25.95
N GLY A 207 8.24 -20.05 26.23
CA GLY A 207 9.30 -20.45 27.18
C GLY A 207 10.44 -21.27 26.56
N TYR A 208 10.18 -22.08 25.53
CA TYR A 208 11.23 -22.76 24.76
C TYR A 208 11.83 -21.84 23.69
N LEU A 209 11.03 -20.89 23.20
CA LEU A 209 11.42 -19.92 22.18
C LEU A 209 12.03 -18.63 22.76
N ASP A 210 12.00 -18.42 24.09
CA ASP A 210 12.41 -17.17 24.75
C ASP A 210 13.87 -16.77 24.49
N GLN A 211 14.74 -17.72 24.12
CA GLN A 211 16.13 -17.43 23.75
C GLN A 211 16.26 -16.79 22.35
N TYR A 212 15.24 -16.96 21.49
CA TYR A 212 15.23 -16.52 20.09
C TYR A 212 14.09 -15.57 19.76
N TYR A 213 13.09 -15.45 20.65
CA TYR A 213 11.88 -14.65 20.46
C TYR A 213 11.79 -13.58 21.54
N ILE A 214 11.78 -12.31 21.12
CA ILE A 214 11.32 -11.24 22.01
C ILE A 214 9.83 -11.45 22.20
N ASP A 215 9.37 -11.33 23.45
CA ASP A 215 7.96 -11.35 23.81
C ASP A 215 7.12 -10.48 22.85
N SER A 216 6.31 -11.14 22.03
CA SER A 216 5.51 -10.52 20.95
C SER A 216 4.60 -9.41 21.49
N TRP A 217 4.22 -9.47 22.77
CA TRP A 217 3.45 -8.43 23.42
C TRP A 217 4.23 -7.14 23.62
N LYS A 218 5.51 -7.22 24.03
CA LYS A 218 6.36 -6.02 24.17
C LYS A 218 6.58 -5.35 22.83
N VAL A 219 6.77 -6.15 21.78
CA VAL A 219 6.91 -5.66 20.40
C VAL A 219 5.61 -5.00 19.95
N TRP A 220 4.47 -5.67 20.12
CA TRP A 220 3.16 -5.14 19.74
C TRP A 220 2.83 -3.84 20.48
N PHE A 221 3.00 -3.80 21.80
CA PHE A 221 2.74 -2.63 22.63
C PHE A 221 3.63 -1.44 22.24
N SER A 222 4.92 -1.70 22.02
CA SER A 222 5.87 -0.68 21.57
C SER A 222 5.47 -0.13 20.19
N ILE A 223 5.13 -1.01 19.25
CA ILE A 223 4.71 -0.61 17.90
C ILE A 223 3.43 0.23 17.96
N VAL A 224 2.42 -0.22 18.71
CA VAL A 224 1.14 0.50 18.80
C VAL A 224 1.32 1.89 19.40
N ILE A 225 2.02 2.01 20.54
CA ILE A 225 2.19 3.31 21.19
C ILE A 225 3.09 4.25 20.37
N VAL A 226 4.22 3.74 19.85
CA VAL A 226 5.16 4.59 19.11
C VAL A 226 4.57 4.99 17.78
N PHE A 227 4.12 4.05 16.96
CA PHE A 227 3.66 4.39 15.60
C PHE A 227 2.26 4.99 15.58
N ASN A 228 1.29 4.49 16.36
CA ASN A 228 -0.06 5.07 16.36
C ASN A 228 -0.20 6.24 17.32
N GLY A 229 0.50 6.24 18.47
CA GLY A 229 0.47 7.36 19.40
C GLY A 229 1.38 8.49 18.93
N LEU A 230 2.70 8.28 19.01
CA LEU A 230 3.68 9.33 18.71
C LEU A 230 3.68 9.71 17.23
N GLY A 231 3.43 8.77 16.31
CA GLY A 231 3.31 9.08 14.88
C GLY A 231 2.20 10.09 14.57
N ASN A 232 1.00 9.90 15.13
CA ASN A 232 -0.12 10.83 14.94
C ASN A 232 0.15 12.20 15.60
N ILE A 233 0.86 12.24 16.73
CA ILE A 233 1.28 13.49 17.37
C ILE A 233 2.32 14.20 16.50
N ALA A 234 3.34 13.49 16.03
CA ALA A 234 4.40 14.03 15.18
C ALA A 234 3.83 14.60 13.87
N LEU A 235 2.89 13.90 13.24
CA LEU A 235 2.17 14.37 12.06
C LEU A 235 1.41 15.68 12.34
N ALA A 236 0.73 15.77 13.49
CA ALA A 236 0.01 16.99 13.87
C ALA A 236 0.95 18.17 14.13
N VAL A 237 2.08 17.93 14.83
CA VAL A 237 3.11 18.95 15.06
C VAL A 237 3.71 19.41 13.75
N MET A 238 4.03 18.49 12.83
CA MET A 238 4.55 18.84 11.51
C MET A 238 3.56 19.72 10.73
N ARG A 239 2.29 19.30 10.60
CA ARG A 239 1.25 20.08 9.90
C ARG A 239 1.04 21.47 10.51
N TYR A 240 1.14 21.59 11.83
CA TYR A 240 1.12 22.87 12.51
C TYR A 240 2.35 23.73 12.20
N ARG A 241 3.55 23.13 12.24
CA ARG A 241 4.83 23.82 12.00
C ARG A 241 4.96 24.37 10.58
N ILE A 242 4.39 23.69 9.58
CA ILE A 242 4.38 24.14 8.19
C ILE A 242 3.21 25.09 7.88
N GLY A 243 2.37 25.42 8.86
CA GLY A 243 1.25 26.34 8.71
C GLY A 243 0.04 25.77 7.95
N GLU A 244 -0.02 24.46 7.72
CA GLU A 244 -1.10 23.83 6.94
C GLU A 244 -2.41 23.75 7.76
N ARG A 245 -2.33 23.42 9.05
CA ARG A 245 -3.49 23.20 9.93
C ARG A 245 -3.20 23.59 11.38
N SER A 246 -4.24 23.81 12.17
CA SER A 246 -4.09 24.03 13.62
C SER A 246 -3.76 22.71 14.35
N LEU A 247 -2.95 22.80 15.41
CA LEU A 247 -2.44 21.63 16.14
C LEU A 247 -3.56 20.74 16.70
N LEU A 248 -4.53 21.34 17.40
CA LEU A 248 -5.64 20.60 18.02
C LEU A 248 -6.53 19.92 16.97
N TRP A 249 -6.80 20.59 15.86
CA TRP A 249 -7.56 20.01 14.77
C TRP A 249 -6.83 18.84 14.12
N SER A 250 -5.52 18.99 13.85
CA SER A 250 -4.72 17.90 13.30
C SER A 250 -4.65 16.70 14.23
N LEU A 251 -4.53 16.91 15.55
CA LEU A 251 -4.58 15.81 16.51
C LEU A 251 -5.92 15.08 16.44
N PHE A 252 -7.03 15.82 16.50
CA PHE A 252 -8.37 15.22 16.42
C PHE A 252 -8.57 14.41 15.14
N GLU A 253 -8.24 14.99 13.98
CA GLU A 253 -8.40 14.34 12.69
C GLU A 253 -7.52 13.09 12.55
N ASN A 254 -6.26 13.15 12.99
CA ASN A 254 -5.34 12.02 12.94
C ASN A 254 -5.87 10.81 13.74
N PHE A 255 -6.32 11.06 14.98
CA PHE A 255 -6.88 9.99 15.83
C PHE A 255 -8.25 9.51 15.35
N LYS A 256 -9.09 10.39 14.79
CA LYS A 256 -10.41 10.03 14.23
C LYS A 256 -10.33 8.90 13.21
N TRP A 257 -9.31 8.91 12.34
CA TRP A 257 -9.18 7.93 11.25
C TRP A 257 -8.40 6.67 11.62
N THR A 258 -7.80 6.61 12.82
CA THR A 258 -6.93 5.50 13.22
C THR A 258 -7.63 4.14 13.20
N ILE A 259 -8.87 4.04 13.71
CA ILE A 259 -9.61 2.76 13.76
C ILE A 259 -9.94 2.27 12.35
N MET A 260 -10.39 3.18 11.48
CA MET A 260 -10.73 2.84 10.09
C MET A 260 -9.49 2.31 9.35
N LEU A 261 -8.35 2.99 9.50
CA LEU A 261 -7.08 2.57 8.90
C LEU A 261 -6.53 1.28 9.51
N ALA A 262 -6.73 1.05 10.81
CA ALA A 262 -6.33 -0.20 11.46
C ALA A 262 -7.10 -1.41 10.88
N ILE A 263 -8.42 -1.29 10.69
CA ILE A 263 -9.24 -2.34 10.05
C ILE A 263 -8.79 -2.51 8.59
N PHE A 264 -8.62 -1.40 7.86
CA PHE A 264 -8.25 -1.45 6.45
C PHE A 264 -6.90 -2.12 6.25
N LEU A 265 -5.83 -1.57 6.84
CA LEU A 265 -4.46 -2.07 6.69
C LEU A 265 -4.30 -3.48 7.29
N GLY A 266 -4.99 -3.78 8.40
CA GLY A 266 -5.00 -5.11 8.99
C GLY A 266 -5.69 -6.16 8.11
N GLY A 267 -6.66 -5.74 7.28
CA GLY A 267 -7.37 -6.60 6.34
C GLY A 267 -6.71 -6.76 4.96
N LEU A 268 -5.57 -6.12 4.69
CA LEU A 268 -4.95 -6.15 3.35
C LEU A 268 -4.19 -7.46 3.04
N SER A 269 -3.66 -8.12 4.05
CA SER A 269 -2.58 -9.10 3.88
C SER A 269 -2.91 -10.29 2.96
N LEU A 270 -4.12 -10.86 3.06
CA LEU A 270 -4.56 -11.96 2.18
C LEU A 270 -4.65 -11.51 0.71
N HIS A 271 -5.17 -10.31 0.46
CA HIS A 271 -5.37 -9.75 -0.88
C HIS A 271 -4.04 -9.42 -1.54
N VAL A 272 -3.15 -8.73 -0.81
CA VAL A 272 -1.79 -8.44 -1.28
C VAL A 272 -1.01 -9.73 -1.53
N SER A 273 -1.12 -10.73 -0.65
CA SER A 273 -0.51 -12.05 -0.86
C SER A 273 -1.02 -12.71 -2.14
N GLN A 274 -2.32 -12.61 -2.45
CA GLN A 274 -2.88 -13.15 -3.68
C GLN A 274 -2.26 -12.48 -4.91
N ALA A 275 -2.16 -11.14 -4.92
CA ALA A 275 -1.57 -10.40 -6.03
C ALA A 275 -0.09 -10.73 -6.27
N LEU A 276 0.70 -10.81 -5.19
CA LEU A 276 2.12 -11.20 -5.27
C LEU A 276 2.30 -12.61 -5.83
N LEU A 277 1.51 -13.57 -5.35
CA LEU A 277 1.59 -14.96 -5.81
C LEU A 277 1.03 -15.12 -7.22
N ALA A 278 0.02 -14.34 -7.61
CA ALA A 278 -0.55 -14.39 -8.95
C ALA A 278 0.50 -14.06 -10.01
N HIS A 279 1.27 -12.99 -9.83
CA HIS A 279 2.40 -12.70 -10.71
C HIS A 279 3.44 -13.85 -10.71
N MET A 280 3.85 -14.30 -9.53
CA MET A 280 4.90 -15.32 -9.37
C MET A 280 4.57 -16.65 -10.06
N PHE A 281 3.29 -17.01 -10.10
CA PHE A 281 2.78 -18.24 -10.71
C PHE A 281 2.06 -18.04 -12.05
N GLU A 282 2.22 -16.87 -12.69
CA GLU A 282 1.63 -16.56 -13.99
C GLU A 282 0.08 -16.72 -14.01
N VAL A 283 -0.59 -16.44 -12.89
CA VAL A 283 -2.05 -16.44 -12.78
C VAL A 283 -2.58 -15.11 -13.30
N ASN A 284 -3.42 -15.19 -14.33
CA ASN A 284 -3.98 -13.99 -14.97
C ASN A 284 -4.92 -13.23 -14.02
N MET A 285 -4.50 -12.03 -13.64
CA MET A 285 -5.34 -11.01 -13.02
C MET A 285 -5.70 -9.94 -14.05
N THR A 286 -6.96 -9.52 -14.07
CA THR A 286 -7.43 -8.43 -14.93
C THR A 286 -7.75 -7.21 -14.10
N TRP A 287 -7.31 -6.05 -14.59
CA TRP A 287 -7.49 -4.77 -13.91
C TRP A 287 -8.62 -4.00 -14.59
N GLY A 288 -9.66 -3.67 -13.83
CA GLY A 288 -10.69 -2.74 -14.27
C GLY A 288 -10.24 -1.29 -14.10
N ALA A 289 -10.92 -0.36 -14.78
CA ALA A 289 -10.80 1.06 -14.46
C ALA A 289 -11.47 1.33 -13.11
N THR A 290 -10.83 2.12 -12.24
CA THR A 290 -11.45 2.58 -10.99
C THR A 290 -12.73 3.35 -11.31
N SER A 291 -13.83 3.01 -10.65
CA SER A 291 -15.09 3.72 -10.86
C SER A 291 -14.94 5.19 -10.46
N LYS A 292 -15.29 6.09 -11.38
CA LYS A 292 -15.28 7.55 -11.14
C LYS A 292 -16.62 8.07 -10.63
N GLU A 293 -17.64 7.22 -10.65
CA GLU A 293 -18.99 7.54 -10.22
C GLU A 293 -19.46 6.49 -9.20
N ALA A 294 -20.25 6.94 -8.21
CA ALA A 294 -20.87 6.01 -7.27
C ALA A 294 -22.08 5.37 -7.94
N GLU A 295 -22.01 4.06 -8.15
CA GLU A 295 -23.19 3.27 -8.49
C GLU A 295 -24.12 3.20 -7.27
N PHE A 296 -25.43 3.34 -7.50
CA PHE A 296 -26.41 3.13 -6.46
C PHE A 296 -26.31 1.68 -5.93
N SER A 297 -26.17 1.54 -4.63
CA SER A 297 -26.18 0.24 -3.95
C SER A 297 -26.87 0.35 -2.60
N ASN A 298 -27.38 -0.78 -2.11
CA ASN A 298 -28.06 -0.88 -0.82
C ASN A 298 -27.67 -2.19 -0.12
N PHE A 299 -28.09 -2.33 1.14
CA PHE A 299 -27.77 -3.49 1.97
C PHE A 299 -28.02 -4.84 1.26
N PHE A 300 -29.16 -4.99 0.57
CA PHE A 300 -29.54 -6.27 -0.06
C PHE A 300 -28.73 -6.60 -1.31
N ILE A 301 -28.24 -5.58 -2.01
CA ILE A 301 -27.34 -5.74 -3.17
C ILE A 301 -25.92 -6.05 -2.69
N GLU A 302 -25.45 -5.38 -1.63
CA GLU A 302 -24.08 -5.51 -1.16
C GLU A 302 -23.80 -6.80 -0.42
N VAL A 303 -24.72 -7.32 0.41
CA VAL A 303 -24.45 -8.53 1.21
C VAL A 303 -24.05 -9.73 0.32
N PRO A 304 -24.78 -10.10 -0.75
CA PRO A 304 -24.36 -11.18 -1.64
C PRO A 304 -23.02 -10.91 -2.34
N LYS A 305 -22.76 -9.66 -2.73
CA LYS A 305 -21.50 -9.25 -3.37
C LYS A 305 -20.32 -9.43 -2.41
N VAL A 306 -20.46 -8.94 -1.18
CA VAL A 306 -19.47 -9.08 -0.10
C VAL A 306 -19.17 -10.55 0.13
N LEU A 307 -20.20 -11.38 0.37
CA LEU A 307 -20.03 -12.80 0.67
C LEU A 307 -19.32 -13.54 -0.47
N LYS A 308 -19.64 -13.23 -1.73
CA LYS A 308 -19.01 -13.88 -2.89
C LYS A 308 -17.55 -13.45 -3.08
N LYS A 309 -17.26 -12.15 -2.96
CA LYS A 309 -15.93 -11.58 -3.24
C LYS A 309 -14.95 -11.79 -2.09
N PHE A 310 -15.42 -11.73 -0.85
CA PHE A 310 -14.60 -11.89 0.36
C PHE A 310 -14.69 -13.26 1.03
N LYS A 311 -15.27 -14.26 0.36
CA LYS A 311 -15.46 -15.61 0.92
C LYS A 311 -14.19 -16.18 1.57
N VAL A 312 -13.02 -16.00 0.94
CA VAL A 312 -11.75 -16.55 1.44
C VAL A 312 -11.33 -15.85 2.72
N SER A 313 -11.36 -14.52 2.74
CA SER A 313 -11.04 -13.70 3.93
C SER A 313 -12.00 -13.98 5.09
N MET A 314 -13.30 -14.13 4.80
CA MET A 314 -14.30 -14.49 5.81
C MET A 314 -14.13 -15.90 6.36
N ILE A 315 -13.90 -16.90 5.49
CA ILE A 315 -13.65 -18.29 5.92
C ILE A 315 -12.38 -18.34 6.77
N PHE A 316 -11.30 -17.70 6.33
CA PHE A 316 -10.06 -17.61 7.12
C PHE A 316 -10.34 -17.02 8.50
N SER A 317 -11.00 -15.87 8.56
CA SER A 317 -11.29 -15.16 9.81
C SER A 317 -12.15 -16.00 10.75
N LEU A 318 -13.26 -16.56 10.26
CA LEU A 318 -14.16 -17.40 11.06
C LEU A 318 -13.47 -18.69 11.53
N THR A 319 -12.62 -19.28 10.70
CA THR A 319 -11.85 -20.48 11.06
C THR A 319 -10.91 -20.17 12.21
N PHE A 320 -10.14 -19.08 12.14
CA PHE A 320 -9.21 -18.72 13.21
C PHE A 320 -9.92 -18.22 14.47
N ILE A 321 -11.05 -17.52 14.35
CA ILE A 321 -11.88 -17.15 15.51
C ILE A 321 -12.38 -18.41 16.22
N ALA A 322 -12.93 -19.38 15.47
CA ALA A 322 -13.38 -20.64 16.04
C ALA A 322 -12.21 -21.45 16.64
N ALA A 323 -11.08 -21.52 15.94
CA ALA A 323 -9.88 -22.22 16.43
C ALA A 323 -9.35 -21.62 17.73
N MET A 324 -9.29 -20.29 17.85
CA MET A 324 -8.89 -19.61 19.10
C MET A 324 -9.84 -19.93 20.24
N ILE A 325 -11.16 -19.87 20.01
CA ILE A 325 -12.16 -20.19 21.04
C ILE A 325 -12.03 -21.65 21.47
N ILE A 326 -11.99 -22.59 20.51
CA ILE A 326 -11.90 -24.03 20.79
C ILE A 326 -10.61 -24.35 21.56
N LEU A 327 -9.46 -23.87 21.10
CA LEU A 327 -8.17 -24.14 21.75
C LEU A 327 -8.03 -23.46 23.12
N ALA A 328 -8.74 -22.35 23.37
CA ALA A 328 -8.70 -21.68 24.66
C ALA A 328 -9.63 -22.33 25.71
N VAL A 329 -10.86 -22.70 25.33
CA VAL A 329 -11.92 -23.04 26.31
C VAL A 329 -12.56 -24.41 26.16
N ALA A 330 -12.36 -25.16 25.07
CA ALA A 330 -13.09 -26.41 24.89
C ALA A 330 -12.61 -27.51 25.85
N ASP A 331 -13.55 -28.14 26.56
CA ASP A 331 -13.26 -29.17 27.56
C ASP A 331 -12.56 -30.40 26.98
N PHE A 332 -12.79 -30.70 25.70
CA PHE A 332 -12.18 -31.84 25.00
C PHE A 332 -10.74 -31.59 24.54
N VAL A 333 -10.22 -30.35 24.63
CA VAL A 333 -8.82 -30.04 24.30
C VAL A 333 -7.96 -30.35 25.52
N PRO A 334 -6.97 -31.26 25.43
CA PRO A 334 -6.06 -31.57 26.54
C PRO A 334 -5.34 -30.32 27.03
N HIS A 335 -5.05 -30.25 28.32
CA HIS A 335 -4.46 -29.06 28.95
C HIS A 335 -3.21 -28.56 28.23
N ASP A 336 -2.32 -29.47 27.80
CA ASP A 336 -1.05 -29.13 27.12
C ASP A 336 -1.23 -28.57 25.70
N TRP A 337 -2.40 -28.78 25.08
CA TRP A 337 -2.71 -28.27 23.74
C TRP A 337 -3.51 -26.97 23.77
N ARG A 338 -3.92 -26.52 24.96
CA ARG A 338 -4.70 -25.29 25.12
C ARG A 338 -3.83 -24.08 24.92
N ILE A 339 -4.34 -23.11 24.17
CA ILE A 339 -3.70 -21.82 23.95
C ILE A 339 -4.54 -20.77 24.68
N THR A 340 -4.10 -20.35 25.85
CA THR A 340 -4.79 -19.36 26.70
C THR A 340 -4.00 -18.05 26.86
N ASP A 341 -2.76 -18.03 26.36
CA ASP A 341 -1.88 -16.88 26.49
C ASP A 341 -2.32 -15.73 25.57
N PHE A 342 -2.47 -14.55 26.18
CA PHE A 342 -2.83 -13.33 25.49
C PHE A 342 -1.82 -12.92 24.41
N VAL A 343 -0.52 -13.21 24.63
CA VAL A 343 0.56 -12.87 23.69
C VAL A 343 0.38 -13.60 22.35
N ALA A 344 -0.15 -14.81 22.35
CA ALA A 344 -0.47 -15.57 21.14
C ALA A 344 -1.82 -15.14 20.54
N ILE A 345 -2.85 -14.99 21.39
CA ILE A 345 -4.23 -14.75 20.96
C ILE A 345 -4.41 -13.36 20.33
N LEU A 346 -3.87 -12.30 20.93
CA LEU A 346 -4.19 -10.92 20.50
C LEU A 346 -3.78 -10.61 19.05
N PRO A 347 -2.55 -10.91 18.59
CA PRO A 347 -2.16 -10.66 17.21
C PRO A 347 -3.06 -11.40 16.21
N MET A 348 -3.37 -12.68 16.48
CA MET A 348 -4.24 -13.49 15.63
C MET A 348 -5.67 -12.96 15.62
N ALA A 349 -6.20 -12.58 16.78
CA ALA A 349 -7.51 -11.95 16.89
C ALA A 349 -7.57 -10.62 16.12
N THR A 350 -6.52 -9.81 16.17
CA THR A 350 -6.46 -8.54 15.43
C THR A 350 -6.49 -8.78 13.93
N VAL A 351 -5.69 -9.72 13.40
CA VAL A 351 -5.68 -10.04 11.97
C VAL A 351 -7.01 -10.65 11.53
N ALA A 352 -7.54 -11.65 12.25
CA ALA A 352 -8.82 -12.27 11.92
C ALA A 352 -9.99 -11.28 11.99
N ALA A 353 -10.04 -10.42 13.01
CA ALA A 353 -11.07 -9.39 13.12
C ALA A 353 -10.95 -8.36 12.00
N SER A 354 -9.74 -7.90 11.66
CA SER A 354 -9.56 -6.90 10.60
C SER A 354 -9.99 -7.45 9.23
N HIS A 355 -9.62 -8.69 8.90
CA HIS A 355 -10.07 -9.38 7.69
C HIS A 355 -11.59 -9.53 7.63
N PHE A 356 -12.21 -9.92 8.75
CA PHE A 356 -13.66 -10.06 8.82
C PHE A 356 -14.40 -8.72 8.71
N LEU A 357 -13.90 -7.69 9.38
CA LEU A 357 -14.52 -6.37 9.44
C LEU A 357 -14.28 -5.55 8.18
N LEU A 358 -13.17 -5.74 7.47
CA LEU A 358 -12.80 -4.99 6.26
C LEU A 358 -13.98 -4.83 5.28
N PRO A 359 -14.65 -5.89 4.80
CA PRO A 359 -15.73 -5.74 3.84
C PRO A 359 -17.09 -5.36 4.45
N ILE A 360 -17.23 -5.42 5.78
CA ILE A 360 -18.48 -5.17 6.50
C ILE A 360 -18.49 -3.74 7.05
N ALA A 361 -17.53 -3.43 7.89
CA ALA A 361 -17.42 -2.17 8.62
C ALA A 361 -16.93 -1.01 7.74
N LEU A 362 -16.25 -1.29 6.61
CA LEU A 362 -15.75 -0.27 5.68
C LEU A 362 -16.57 -0.15 4.38
N ASN A 363 -17.71 -0.81 4.29
CA ASN A 363 -18.64 -0.65 3.18
C ASN A 363 -19.80 0.29 3.57
N PRO A 364 -19.83 1.55 3.07
CA PRO A 364 -20.90 2.48 3.43
C PRO A 364 -22.29 2.04 3.02
N ALA A 365 -22.43 1.29 1.91
CA ALA A 365 -23.72 0.87 1.39
C ALA A 365 -24.40 -0.22 2.26
N LEU A 366 -23.66 -0.89 3.15
CA LEU A 366 -24.24 -1.76 4.18
C LEU A 366 -24.90 -0.99 5.33
N MET A 367 -24.63 0.31 5.47
CA MET A 367 -25.22 1.16 6.51
C MET A 367 -26.49 1.88 6.01
N THR A 368 -26.80 1.77 4.72
CA THR A 368 -27.96 2.39 4.10
C THR A 368 -29.06 1.36 3.84
N PHE A 369 -30.16 1.45 4.59
CA PHE A 369 -31.36 0.62 4.44
C PHE A 369 -32.42 1.27 3.53
N SER A 370 -32.00 2.12 2.60
CA SER A 370 -32.87 2.75 1.60
C SER A 370 -33.16 1.79 0.45
N TRP A 371 -34.42 1.74 0.04
CA TRP A 371 -34.94 0.88 -1.03
C TRP A 371 -34.70 1.47 -2.41
#